data_AF-A0A852EXH5-F1
#
_entry.id   AF-A0A852EXH5-F1
#
_cell.length_a   1.000
_cell.length_b   1.000
_cell.length_c   1.000
_cell.angle_alpha   90.00
_cell.angle_beta   90.00
_cell.angle_gamma   90.00
#
_symmetry.space_group_name_H-M   'P 1'
#
loop_
_entity.id
_entity.type
_entity.pdbx_description
1 polymer ?
#
loop_
_entity_poly.entity_id
_entity_poly.type
_entity_poly.pdbx_seq_one_letter_code
_entity_poly.pdbx_strand_id
1 'polypeptide(L)'
;LCQRQLKAQQQRGSASQELLALKTQNANASLLPEHGERAARPEEWTESARFLQGQEEKEEERDGSQAGTASISQDTEIQVEKEKELELKEQLDALRREHMETLQELQGAHEQEKLLLTESHHRSEAALQEKIQALNSQLKSFQDRMKRVEESLLRTDYRKHIQEHGSPSPFWEQELESLHFVIEMKNEHIHSLDKKLLHLETVEERNLLLEEKVKTLQQENEDLQVRTQNHLVMARQLSEELQAARGALEKEAQLLDQARREKEELLYRVLNAGDGPPFPMATGEVPLIAT
;
A
#
# COMPACT_ATOMS: atom_id res chain seq x y z
N LEU A 1 6.79 0.79 -4.42
CA LEU A 1 6.67 2.27 -4.50
C LEU A 1 7.85 3.07 -3.89
N CYS A 2 8.92 2.45 -3.37
CA CYS A 2 10.07 3.18 -2.79
C CYS A 2 11.36 3.25 -3.64
N GLN A 3 11.32 2.92 -4.95
CA GLN A 3 12.53 2.93 -5.79
C GLN A 3 12.62 4.06 -6.82
N ARG A 4 11.54 4.85 -7.00
CA ARG A 4 11.53 5.96 -7.98
C ARG A 4 11.91 7.32 -7.39
N GLN A 5 11.90 7.48 -6.07
CA GLN A 5 12.26 8.77 -5.42
C GLN A 5 13.77 8.99 -5.25
N LEU A 6 14.60 7.94 -5.27
CA LEU A 6 16.06 8.09 -5.11
C LEU A 6 16.79 8.58 -6.36
N LYS A 7 16.23 8.41 -7.57
CA LYS A 7 16.88 8.87 -8.83
C LYS A 7 16.72 10.36 -9.12
N ALA A 8 15.74 11.04 -8.51
CA ALA A 8 15.51 12.46 -8.74
C ALA A 8 16.43 13.37 -7.92
N GLN A 9 17.05 12.86 -6.84
CA GLN A 9 17.93 13.65 -5.97
C GLN A 9 19.41 13.64 -6.41
N GLN A 10 19.82 12.69 -7.25
CA GLN A 10 21.22 12.56 -7.71
C GLN A 10 21.56 13.40 -8.96
N GLN A 11 20.57 13.95 -9.68
CA GLN A 11 20.85 14.76 -10.88
C GLN A 11 20.84 16.28 -10.65
N ARG A 12 20.44 16.75 -9.47
CA ARG A 12 20.45 18.19 -9.14
C ARG A 12 21.79 18.71 -8.63
N GLY A 13 22.76 17.83 -8.37
CA GLY A 13 24.06 18.17 -7.78
C GLY A 13 25.23 18.35 -8.78
N SER A 14 25.04 18.16 -10.08
CA SER A 14 26.14 18.24 -11.07
C SER A 14 26.13 19.50 -11.94
N ALA A 15 25.05 20.30 -11.94
CA ALA A 15 24.90 21.44 -12.84
C ALA A 15 25.37 22.80 -12.24
N SER A 16 26.03 22.81 -11.09
CA SER A 16 26.44 24.05 -10.40
C SER A 16 27.95 24.29 -10.34
N GLN A 17 28.75 23.56 -11.11
CA GLN A 17 30.21 23.76 -11.17
C GLN A 17 30.72 23.59 -12.60
N GLU A 18 30.46 24.51 -13.54
CA GLU A 18 31.22 24.43 -14.81
C GLU A 18 31.30 25.67 -15.71
N LEU A 19 30.98 26.90 -15.28
CA LEU A 19 31.23 28.09 -16.12
C LEU A 19 31.76 29.30 -15.34
N LEU A 20 32.90 29.08 -14.68
CA LEU A 20 33.75 30.13 -14.12
C LEU A 20 35.23 29.80 -14.39
N ALA A 21 35.61 29.66 -15.66
CA ALA A 21 37.00 29.67 -16.09
C ALA A 21 37.08 29.92 -17.60
N LEU A 22 37.58 31.09 -17.98
CA LEU A 22 38.69 31.28 -18.94
C LEU A 22 38.84 32.79 -19.20
N LYS A 23 39.56 33.44 -18.28
CA LYS A 23 40.22 34.74 -18.50
C LYS A 23 41.71 34.53 -18.30
N THR A 24 42.45 34.49 -19.40
CA THR A 24 43.91 34.67 -19.52
C THR A 24 44.22 34.47 -21.01
N GLN A 25 45.07 35.20 -21.71
CA GLN A 25 46.09 36.19 -21.38
C GLN A 25 46.60 36.68 -22.74
N ASN A 26 46.81 37.98 -22.94
CA ASN A 26 47.96 38.40 -23.76
C ASN A 26 48.43 39.78 -23.29
N ALA A 27 49.74 39.88 -23.08
CA ALA A 27 50.43 40.97 -22.42
C ALA A 27 51.64 41.40 -23.27
N ASN A 28 52.04 42.66 -23.03
CA ASN A 28 53.33 43.31 -23.36
C ASN A 28 53.51 43.77 -24.81
N ALA A 29 54.13 44.91 -25.14
CA ALA A 29 54.99 45.90 -24.46
C ALA A 29 55.05 47.15 -25.38
N SER A 30 54.89 48.41 -24.95
CA SER A 30 55.89 49.34 -24.38
C SER A 30 56.05 50.62 -25.24
N LEU A 31 56.41 51.72 -24.54
CA LEU A 31 57.07 52.96 -24.98
C LEU A 31 56.22 54.20 -25.33
N LEU A 32 56.21 55.16 -24.38
CA LEU A 32 56.29 56.62 -24.59
C LEU A 32 57.60 56.98 -25.33
N PRO A 33 57.78 58.15 -26.01
CA PRO A 33 57.35 59.47 -25.51
C PRO A 33 57.01 60.59 -26.54
N GLU A 34 56.60 61.73 -25.96
CA GLU A 34 56.86 63.13 -26.37
C GLU A 34 55.93 63.94 -27.30
N HIS A 35 55.82 65.19 -26.87
CA HIS A 35 55.13 66.40 -27.34
C HIS A 35 55.08 66.66 -28.85
N GLY A 36 53.98 67.29 -29.29
CA GLY A 36 53.95 68.06 -30.54
C GLY A 36 52.58 68.65 -30.86
N GLU A 37 52.44 69.97 -30.66
CA GLU A 37 51.32 70.78 -31.12
C GLU A 37 51.13 70.70 -32.66
N ARG A 38 49.89 70.58 -33.15
CA ARG A 38 49.28 71.53 -34.12
C ARG A 38 47.88 71.10 -34.58
N ALA A 39 47.13 72.14 -34.92
CA ALA A 39 45.72 72.17 -35.22
C ALA A 39 45.30 71.58 -36.58
N ALA A 40 43.99 71.31 -36.65
CA ALA A 40 43.07 71.43 -37.79
C ALA A 40 42.89 70.27 -38.77
N ARG A 41 41.72 69.59 -38.68
CA ARG A 41 40.75 69.42 -39.79
C ARG A 41 39.41 68.82 -39.30
N PRO A 42 38.30 69.58 -39.31
CA PRO A 42 36.95 69.08 -39.01
C PRO A 42 36.20 68.71 -40.29
N GLU A 43 36.57 67.63 -40.99
CA GLU A 43 35.77 67.09 -42.12
C GLU A 43 35.69 65.55 -42.17
N GLU A 44 36.51 64.81 -41.41
CA GLU A 44 36.50 63.33 -41.44
C GLU A 44 35.56 62.68 -40.39
N TRP A 45 35.09 63.45 -39.40
CA TRP A 45 34.18 62.96 -38.35
C TRP A 45 32.72 62.85 -38.83
N THR A 46 32.31 63.66 -39.80
CA THR A 46 30.94 63.70 -40.35
C THR A 46 30.65 62.57 -41.34
N GLU A 47 31.68 62.00 -41.97
CA GLU A 47 31.55 60.83 -42.83
C GLU A 47 31.67 59.53 -42.03
N SER A 48 32.58 59.47 -41.05
CA SER A 48 32.66 58.35 -40.10
C SER A 48 31.39 58.25 -39.24
N ALA A 49 30.80 59.36 -38.80
CA ALA A 49 29.53 59.35 -38.06
C ALA A 49 28.34 58.90 -38.92
N ARG A 50 28.28 59.26 -40.22
CA ARG A 50 27.23 58.78 -41.13
C ARG A 50 27.40 57.32 -41.54
N PHE A 51 28.64 56.84 -41.64
CA PHE A 51 28.94 55.42 -41.88
C PHE A 51 28.62 54.57 -40.65
N LEU A 52 28.94 55.05 -39.45
CA LEU A 52 28.54 54.42 -38.19
C LEU A 52 27.02 54.46 -37.98
N GLN A 53 26.36 55.58 -38.26
CA GLN A 53 24.90 55.69 -38.18
C GLN A 53 24.20 54.79 -39.21
N GLY A 54 24.73 54.67 -40.43
CA GLY A 54 24.22 53.74 -41.44
C GLY A 54 24.59 52.26 -41.19
N GLN A 55 25.65 51.99 -40.42
CA GLN A 55 25.96 50.64 -39.91
C GLN A 55 25.07 50.27 -38.73
N GLU A 56 24.84 51.19 -37.79
CA GLU A 56 23.92 51.04 -36.66
C GLU A 56 22.48 50.86 -37.16
N GLU A 57 22.00 51.68 -38.10
CA GLU A 57 20.65 51.50 -38.69
C GLU A 57 20.51 50.15 -39.42
N LYS A 58 21.56 49.67 -40.10
CA LYS A 58 21.55 48.34 -40.73
C LYS A 58 21.67 47.18 -39.75
N GLU A 59 22.41 47.34 -38.66
CA GLU A 59 22.47 46.36 -37.57
C GLU A 59 21.15 46.31 -36.81
N GLU A 60 20.52 47.46 -36.55
CA GLU A 60 19.23 47.57 -35.86
C GLU A 60 18.07 47.02 -36.72
N GLU A 61 18.12 47.21 -38.05
CA GLU A 61 17.17 46.60 -39.00
C GLU A 61 17.39 45.08 -39.14
N ARG A 62 18.64 44.60 -39.00
CA ARG A 62 18.99 43.16 -38.97
C ARG A 62 18.58 42.52 -37.64
N ASP A 63 18.82 43.18 -36.53
CA ASP A 63 18.45 42.75 -35.19
C ASP A 63 16.93 42.79 -35.02
N GLY A 64 16.24 43.78 -35.57
CA GLY A 64 14.78 43.81 -35.63
C GLY A 64 14.19 42.69 -36.51
N SER A 65 14.84 42.38 -37.64
CA SER A 65 14.44 41.25 -38.50
C SER A 65 14.77 39.89 -37.88
N GLN A 66 15.89 39.75 -37.16
CA GLN A 66 16.28 38.55 -36.43
C GLN A 66 15.44 38.35 -35.17
N ALA A 67 15.13 39.41 -34.42
CA ALA A 67 14.22 39.38 -33.29
C ALA A 67 12.78 39.10 -33.74
N GLY A 68 12.34 39.68 -34.87
CA GLY A 68 11.03 39.39 -35.46
C GLY A 68 10.91 37.94 -35.93
N THR A 69 11.92 37.39 -36.60
CA THR A 69 11.93 35.97 -37.01
C THR A 69 12.09 35.02 -35.83
N ALA A 70 12.85 35.39 -34.80
CA ALA A 70 12.94 34.63 -33.55
C ALA A 70 11.61 34.65 -32.77
N SER A 71 10.93 35.79 -32.69
CA SER A 71 9.60 35.91 -32.06
C SER A 71 8.56 35.07 -32.80
N ILE A 72 8.54 35.14 -34.14
CA ILE A 72 7.62 34.32 -34.95
C ILE A 72 7.93 32.83 -34.79
N SER A 73 9.21 32.45 -34.74
CA SER A 73 9.62 31.05 -34.54
C SER A 73 9.17 30.55 -33.16
N GLN A 74 9.37 31.35 -32.11
CA GLN A 74 8.93 31.04 -30.76
C GLN A 74 7.39 30.95 -30.67
N ASP A 75 6.67 31.86 -31.31
CA ASP A 75 5.21 31.84 -31.37
C ASP A 75 4.69 30.60 -32.11
N THR A 76 5.31 30.22 -33.24
CA THR A 76 4.95 28.98 -33.95
C THR A 76 5.25 27.72 -33.14
N GLU A 77 6.34 27.70 -32.36
CA GLU A 77 6.69 26.59 -31.49
C GLU A 77 5.67 26.43 -30.35
N ILE A 78 5.27 27.54 -29.72
CA ILE A 78 4.20 27.58 -28.72
C ILE A 78 2.86 27.13 -29.32
N GLN A 79 2.57 27.49 -30.57
CA GLN A 79 1.32 27.11 -31.25
C GLN A 79 1.27 25.60 -31.51
N VAL A 80 2.37 25.02 -31.98
CA VAL A 80 2.52 23.57 -32.21
C VAL A 80 2.46 22.79 -30.89
N GLU A 81 3.06 23.31 -29.81
CA GLU A 81 2.93 22.70 -28.48
C GLU A 81 1.48 22.68 -28.00
N LYS A 82 0.75 23.80 -28.14
CA LYS A 82 -0.68 23.87 -27.79
C LYS A 82 -1.54 22.94 -28.62
N GLU A 83 -1.27 22.80 -29.92
CA GLU A 83 -1.98 21.84 -30.78
C GLU A 83 -1.73 20.39 -30.34
N LYS A 84 -0.48 20.04 -30.02
CA LYS A 84 -0.15 18.72 -29.45
C LYS A 84 -0.81 18.49 -28.10
N GLU A 85 -0.87 19.49 -27.24
CA GLU A 85 -1.58 19.41 -25.96
C GLU A 85 -3.08 19.18 -26.15
N LEU A 86 -3.71 19.86 -27.11
CA LEU A 86 -5.10 19.66 -27.48
C LEU A 86 -5.34 18.25 -28.03
N GLU A 87 -4.49 17.78 -28.93
CA GLU A 87 -4.58 16.43 -29.51
C GLU A 87 -4.40 15.34 -28.44
N LEU A 88 -3.42 15.49 -27.53
CA LEU A 88 -3.25 14.58 -26.39
C LEU A 88 -4.46 14.61 -25.45
N LYS A 89 -5.06 15.78 -25.24
CA LYS A 89 -6.27 15.93 -24.42
C LYS A 89 -7.47 15.24 -25.06
N GLU A 90 -7.66 15.40 -26.36
CA GLU A 90 -8.71 14.71 -27.12
C GLU A 90 -8.51 13.20 -27.11
N GLN A 91 -7.28 12.71 -27.28
CA GLN A 91 -6.96 11.28 -27.17
C GLN A 91 -7.24 10.74 -25.76
N LEU A 92 -6.88 11.48 -24.70
CA LEU A 92 -7.19 11.10 -23.33
C LEU A 92 -8.70 11.08 -23.08
N ASP A 93 -9.45 12.03 -23.62
CA ASP A 93 -10.90 12.10 -23.47
C ASP A 93 -11.62 11.02 -24.28
N ALA A 94 -11.10 10.64 -25.46
CA ALA A 94 -11.56 9.49 -26.22
C ALA A 94 -11.32 8.18 -25.46
N LEU A 95 -10.10 7.98 -24.95
CA LEU A 95 -9.75 6.80 -24.16
C LEU A 95 -10.59 6.69 -22.88
N ARG A 96 -10.89 7.82 -22.21
CA ARG A 96 -11.80 7.86 -21.06
C ARG A 96 -13.22 7.46 -21.43
N ARG A 97 -13.74 7.91 -22.58
CA ARG A 97 -15.08 7.51 -23.06
C ARG A 97 -15.14 6.02 -23.35
N GLU A 98 -14.18 5.49 -24.11
CA GLU A 98 -14.10 4.04 -24.38
C GLU A 98 -13.99 3.21 -23.08
N HIS A 99 -13.17 3.67 -22.13
CA HIS A 99 -13.08 3.01 -20.83
C HIS A 99 -14.40 3.04 -20.06
N MET A 100 -15.13 4.15 -20.11
CA MET A 100 -16.44 4.28 -19.46
C MET A 100 -17.49 3.39 -20.13
N GLU A 101 -17.51 3.34 -21.46
CA GLU A 101 -18.43 2.49 -22.24
C GLU A 101 -18.16 1.00 -21.96
N THR A 102 -16.90 0.57 -22.02
CA THR A 102 -16.52 -0.82 -21.69
C THR A 102 -16.85 -1.20 -20.24
N LEU A 103 -16.69 -0.28 -19.28
CA LEU A 103 -17.13 -0.50 -17.90
C LEU A 103 -18.65 -0.64 -17.79
N GLN A 104 -19.42 0.17 -18.50
CA GLN A 104 -20.88 0.08 -18.51
C GLN A 104 -21.37 -1.22 -19.15
N GLU A 105 -20.77 -1.63 -20.28
CA GLU A 105 -21.06 -2.91 -20.93
C GLU A 105 -20.72 -4.08 -20.01
N LEU A 106 -19.57 -4.05 -19.35
CA LEU A 106 -19.17 -5.09 -18.39
C LEU A 106 -20.13 -5.15 -17.19
N GLN A 107 -20.56 -4.00 -16.67
CA GLN A 107 -21.56 -3.93 -15.60
C GLN A 107 -22.90 -4.50 -16.05
N GLY A 108 -23.39 -4.13 -17.24
CA GLY A 108 -24.63 -4.65 -17.80
C GLY A 108 -24.58 -6.17 -18.04
N ALA A 109 -23.46 -6.68 -18.57
CA ALA A 109 -23.25 -8.11 -18.74
C ALA A 109 -23.24 -8.86 -17.41
N HIS A 110 -22.56 -8.31 -16.39
CA HIS A 110 -22.54 -8.89 -15.04
C HIS A 110 -23.92 -8.92 -14.38
N GLU A 111 -24.68 -7.83 -14.48
CA GLU A 111 -26.05 -7.78 -13.98
C GLU A 111 -26.96 -8.79 -14.68
N GLN A 112 -26.82 -8.91 -16.00
CA GLN A 112 -27.60 -9.88 -16.78
C GLN A 112 -27.22 -11.33 -16.45
N GLU A 113 -25.94 -11.65 -16.31
CA GLU A 113 -25.49 -12.97 -15.88
C GLU A 113 -26.02 -13.31 -14.48
N LYS A 114 -25.96 -12.35 -13.55
CA LYS A 114 -26.52 -12.50 -12.20
C LYS A 114 -28.01 -12.80 -12.26
N LEU A 115 -28.78 -12.08 -13.08
CA LEU A 115 -30.20 -12.33 -13.25
C LEU A 115 -30.46 -13.75 -13.81
N LEU A 116 -29.78 -14.13 -14.89
CA LEU A 116 -29.92 -15.47 -15.49
C LEU A 116 -29.56 -16.59 -14.50
N LEU A 117 -28.52 -16.39 -13.70
CA LEU A 117 -28.11 -17.33 -12.65
C LEU A 117 -29.21 -17.45 -11.59
N THR A 118 -29.77 -16.33 -11.11
CA THR A 118 -30.86 -16.36 -10.12
C THR A 118 -32.13 -17.02 -10.68
N GLU A 119 -32.48 -16.78 -11.93
CA GLU A 119 -33.61 -17.43 -12.59
C GLU A 119 -33.38 -18.93 -12.75
N SER A 120 -32.19 -19.35 -13.20
CA SER A 120 -31.83 -20.76 -13.34
C SER A 120 -31.87 -21.47 -11.99
N HIS A 121 -31.33 -20.85 -10.95
CA HIS A 121 -31.40 -21.35 -9.58
C HIS A 121 -32.86 -21.53 -9.15
N HIS A 122 -33.67 -20.49 -9.26
CA HIS A 122 -35.08 -20.53 -8.87
C HIS A 122 -35.88 -21.59 -9.65
N ARG A 123 -35.63 -21.74 -10.95
CA ARG A 123 -36.23 -22.82 -11.76
C ARG A 123 -35.83 -24.21 -11.25
N SER A 124 -34.55 -24.40 -10.91
CA SER A 124 -34.07 -25.68 -10.38
C SER A 124 -34.65 -25.98 -8.99
N GLU A 125 -34.77 -24.98 -8.12
CA GLU A 125 -35.43 -25.09 -6.82
C GLU A 125 -36.91 -25.47 -6.97
N ALA A 126 -37.64 -24.77 -7.85
CA ALA A 126 -39.04 -25.06 -8.11
C ALA A 126 -39.25 -26.50 -8.63
N ALA A 127 -38.42 -26.96 -9.57
CA ALA A 127 -38.48 -28.32 -10.09
C ALA A 127 -38.18 -29.38 -9.02
N LEU A 128 -37.22 -29.12 -8.13
CA LEU A 128 -36.94 -29.99 -6.99
C LEU A 128 -38.10 -30.01 -6.00
N GLN A 129 -38.70 -28.85 -5.73
CA GLN A 129 -39.86 -28.72 -4.84
C GLN A 129 -41.07 -29.50 -5.36
N GLU A 130 -41.36 -29.40 -6.67
CA GLU A 130 -42.41 -30.18 -7.33
C GLU A 130 -42.13 -31.69 -7.22
N LYS A 131 -40.88 -32.12 -7.44
CA LYS A 131 -40.49 -33.53 -7.30
C LYS A 131 -40.66 -34.02 -5.86
N ILE A 132 -40.29 -33.22 -4.87
CA ILE A 132 -40.51 -33.51 -3.45
C ILE A 132 -42.01 -33.66 -3.16
N GLN A 133 -42.85 -32.74 -3.64
CA GLN A 133 -44.29 -32.81 -3.45
C GLN A 133 -44.89 -34.05 -4.11
N ALA A 134 -44.47 -34.39 -5.33
CA ALA A 134 -44.90 -35.59 -6.03
C ALA A 134 -44.53 -36.86 -5.24
N LEU A 135 -43.28 -36.98 -4.80
CA LEU A 135 -42.81 -38.11 -3.99
C LEU A 135 -43.56 -38.20 -2.65
N ASN A 136 -43.80 -37.07 -1.98
CA ASN A 136 -44.58 -37.04 -0.74
C ASN A 136 -46.03 -37.49 -0.96
N SER A 137 -46.66 -37.09 -2.07
CA SER A 137 -48.00 -37.54 -2.43
C SER A 137 -48.05 -39.05 -2.69
N GLN A 138 -47.02 -39.59 -3.36
CA GLN A 138 -46.88 -41.03 -3.60
C GLN A 138 -46.70 -41.77 -2.29
N LEU A 139 -45.78 -41.32 -1.44
CA LEU A 139 -45.53 -41.89 -0.11
C LEU A 139 -46.83 -41.93 0.70
N LYS A 140 -47.57 -40.81 0.77
CA LYS A 140 -48.85 -40.74 1.48
C LYS A 140 -49.87 -41.73 0.91
N SER A 141 -49.97 -41.84 -0.42
CA SER A 141 -50.87 -42.81 -1.05
C SER A 141 -50.50 -44.26 -0.74
N PHE A 142 -49.20 -44.57 -0.67
CA PHE A 142 -48.69 -45.89 -0.29
C PHE A 142 -48.97 -46.19 1.18
N GLN A 143 -48.72 -45.24 2.08
CA GLN A 143 -49.05 -45.36 3.50
C GLN A 143 -50.55 -45.59 3.70
N ASP A 144 -51.41 -44.86 3.00
CA ASP A 144 -52.87 -45.04 3.09
C ASP A 144 -53.30 -46.42 2.56
N ARG A 145 -52.65 -46.93 1.49
CA ARG A 145 -52.90 -48.28 1.00
C ARG A 145 -52.46 -49.34 2.00
N MET A 146 -51.28 -49.17 2.60
CA MET A 146 -50.74 -50.07 3.61
C MET A 146 -51.69 -50.13 4.83
N LYS A 147 -52.09 -48.98 5.36
CA LYS A 147 -53.07 -48.89 6.46
C LYS A 147 -54.38 -49.60 6.12
N ARG A 148 -54.94 -49.37 4.92
CA ARG A 148 -56.17 -50.07 4.49
C ARG A 148 -55.98 -51.59 4.41
N VAL A 149 -54.82 -52.05 3.93
CA VAL A 149 -54.52 -53.49 3.88
C VAL A 149 -54.39 -54.06 5.28
N GLU A 150 -53.65 -53.41 6.17
CA GLU A 150 -53.50 -53.80 7.58
C GLU A 150 -54.85 -53.85 8.30
N GLU A 151 -55.67 -52.80 8.18
CA GLU A 151 -57.03 -52.75 8.73
C GLU A 151 -57.90 -53.87 8.16
N SER A 152 -57.80 -54.15 6.85
CA SER A 152 -58.56 -55.21 6.21
C SER A 152 -58.14 -56.59 6.69
N LEU A 153 -56.83 -56.84 6.80
CA LEU A 153 -56.27 -58.09 7.29
C LEU A 153 -56.69 -58.31 8.74
N LEU A 154 -56.45 -57.32 9.61
CA LEU A 154 -56.79 -57.34 11.01
C LEU A 154 -58.29 -57.58 11.22
N ARG A 155 -59.15 -56.92 10.44
CA ARG A 155 -60.60 -57.12 10.50
C ARG A 155 -61.02 -58.53 10.06
N THR A 156 -60.34 -59.09 9.05
CA THR A 156 -60.63 -60.44 8.54
C THR A 156 -60.18 -61.50 9.54
N ASP A 157 -58.97 -61.35 10.08
CA ASP A 157 -58.40 -62.23 11.09
C ASP A 157 -59.21 -62.17 12.39
N TYR A 158 -59.59 -60.97 12.84
CA TYR A 158 -60.46 -60.80 14.00
C TYR A 158 -61.82 -61.48 13.82
N ARG A 159 -62.42 -61.37 12.62
CA ARG A 159 -63.68 -62.05 12.30
C ARG A 159 -63.52 -63.58 12.31
N LYS A 160 -62.43 -64.12 11.75
CA LYS A 160 -62.14 -65.56 11.78
C LYS A 160 -61.91 -66.03 13.21
N HIS A 161 -61.13 -65.29 13.98
CA HIS A 161 -60.84 -65.61 15.38
C HIS A 161 -62.11 -65.68 16.22
N ILE A 162 -63.05 -64.73 16.05
CA ILE A 162 -64.36 -64.77 16.70
C ILE A 162 -65.17 -65.99 16.27
N GLN A 163 -65.11 -66.39 14.99
CA GLN A 163 -65.82 -67.57 14.50
C GLN A 163 -65.22 -68.88 15.02
N GLU A 164 -63.90 -68.96 15.15
CA GLU A 164 -63.18 -70.17 15.57
C GLU A 164 -63.17 -70.34 17.09
N HIS A 165 -63.05 -69.24 17.85
CA HIS A 165 -62.80 -69.26 19.29
C HIS A 165 -63.91 -68.58 20.12
N GLY A 166 -64.90 -67.97 19.48
CA GLY A 166 -65.93 -67.17 20.15
C GLY A 166 -65.48 -65.74 20.45
N SER A 167 -66.36 -64.94 21.06
CA SER A 167 -66.00 -63.58 21.50
C SER A 167 -64.86 -63.64 22.52
N PRO A 168 -63.91 -62.68 22.49
CA PRO A 168 -62.85 -62.61 23.49
C PRO A 168 -63.41 -62.68 24.90
N SER A 169 -62.85 -63.57 25.73
CA SER A 169 -63.20 -63.63 27.15
C SER A 169 -62.82 -62.30 27.83
N PRO A 170 -63.59 -61.82 28.83
CA PRO A 170 -63.26 -60.62 29.61
C PRO A 170 -61.83 -60.59 30.16
N PHE A 171 -61.22 -61.77 30.35
CA PHE A 171 -59.80 -61.90 30.71
C PHE A 171 -58.86 -61.23 29.70
N TRP A 172 -59.08 -61.41 28.39
CA TRP A 172 -58.22 -60.84 27.35
C TRP A 172 -58.44 -59.34 27.18
N GLU A 173 -59.65 -58.85 27.42
CA GLU A 173 -59.94 -57.41 27.45
C GLU A 173 -59.15 -56.74 28.58
N GLN A 174 -59.16 -57.35 29.77
CA GLN A 174 -58.39 -56.88 30.91
C GLN A 174 -56.86 -56.92 30.66
N GLU A 175 -56.37 -57.99 30.03
CA GLU A 175 -54.93 -58.09 29.68
C GLU A 175 -54.54 -57.02 28.64
N LEU A 176 -55.39 -56.76 27.64
CA LEU A 176 -55.17 -55.69 26.68
C LEU A 176 -55.15 -54.30 27.33
N GLU A 177 -56.06 -54.03 28.28
CA GLU A 177 -56.05 -52.80 29.07
C GLU A 177 -54.77 -52.65 29.91
N SER A 178 -54.33 -53.72 30.55
CA SER A 178 -53.06 -53.76 31.32
C SER A 178 -51.85 -53.46 30.43
N LEU A 179 -51.76 -54.11 29.26
CA LEU A 179 -50.67 -53.87 28.31
C LEU A 179 -50.71 -52.46 27.73
N HIS A 180 -51.90 -51.92 27.45
CA HIS A 180 -52.07 -50.55 26.99
C HIS A 180 -51.49 -49.56 28.01
N PHE A 181 -51.82 -49.71 29.30
CA PHE A 181 -51.28 -48.87 30.36
C PHE A 181 -49.74 -48.95 30.46
N VAL A 182 -49.16 -50.15 30.35
CA VAL A 182 -47.70 -50.30 30.34
C VAL A 182 -47.05 -49.62 29.13
N ILE A 183 -47.69 -49.68 27.95
CA ILE A 183 -47.23 -49.00 26.74
C ILE A 183 -47.29 -47.48 26.93
N GLU A 184 -48.39 -46.95 27.45
CA GLU A 184 -48.53 -45.53 27.75
C GLU A 184 -47.44 -45.05 28.71
N MET A 185 -47.22 -45.76 29.81
CA MET A 185 -46.14 -45.47 30.74
C MET A 185 -44.76 -45.48 30.08
N LYS A 186 -44.49 -46.47 29.22
CA LYS A 186 -43.21 -46.55 28.49
C LYS A 186 -43.06 -45.40 27.49
N ASN A 187 -44.13 -45.01 26.81
CA ASN A 187 -44.12 -43.87 25.90
C ASN A 187 -43.86 -42.56 26.64
N GLU A 188 -44.50 -42.34 27.80
CA GLU A 188 -44.22 -41.18 28.65
C GLU A 188 -42.75 -41.14 29.12
N HIS A 189 -42.19 -42.31 29.47
CA HIS A 189 -40.78 -42.42 29.83
C HIS A 189 -39.85 -42.07 28.65
N ILE A 190 -40.15 -42.56 27.45
CA ILE A 190 -39.42 -42.22 26.22
C ILE A 190 -39.47 -40.72 25.98
N HIS A 191 -40.64 -40.09 26.05
CA HIS A 191 -40.78 -38.64 25.89
C HIS A 191 -40.01 -37.84 26.96
N SER A 192 -39.88 -38.36 28.18
CA SER A 192 -39.03 -37.75 29.20
C SER A 192 -37.55 -37.83 28.83
N LEU A 193 -37.11 -38.96 28.28
CA LEU A 193 -35.73 -39.14 27.79
C LEU A 193 -35.45 -38.24 26.58
N ASP A 194 -36.38 -38.12 25.63
CA ASP A 194 -36.25 -37.24 24.46
C ASP A 194 -36.05 -35.78 24.87
N LYS A 195 -36.81 -35.31 25.88
CA LYS A 195 -36.64 -33.95 26.42
C LYS A 195 -35.26 -33.75 27.06
N LYS A 196 -34.73 -34.77 27.75
CA LYS A 196 -33.37 -34.72 28.33
C LYS A 196 -32.31 -34.75 27.24
N LEU A 197 -32.49 -35.56 26.21
CA LEU A 197 -31.60 -35.64 25.06
C LEU A 197 -31.49 -34.28 24.37
N LEU A 198 -32.62 -33.65 24.04
CA LEU A 198 -32.66 -32.33 23.41
C LEU A 198 -32.00 -31.25 24.29
N HIS A 199 -32.19 -31.32 25.61
CA HIS A 199 -31.49 -30.43 26.54
C HIS A 199 -29.96 -30.63 26.49
N LEU A 200 -29.49 -31.89 26.47
CA LEU A 200 -28.07 -32.22 26.36
C LEU A 200 -27.48 -31.74 25.03
N GLU A 201 -28.18 -31.96 23.90
CA GLU A 201 -27.76 -31.45 22.58
C GLU A 201 -27.60 -29.93 22.60
N THR A 202 -28.56 -29.20 23.20
CA THR A 202 -28.47 -27.73 23.30
C THR A 202 -27.31 -27.29 24.21
N VAL A 203 -26.94 -28.09 25.22
CA VAL A 203 -25.78 -27.80 26.08
C VAL A 203 -24.48 -28.09 25.33
N GLU A 204 -24.43 -29.16 24.55
CA GLU A 204 -23.30 -29.52 23.70
C GLU A 204 -23.00 -28.43 22.66
N GLU A 205 -24.03 -27.92 21.97
CA GLU A 205 -23.89 -26.78 21.05
C GLU A 205 -23.27 -25.54 21.73
N ARG A 206 -23.73 -25.21 22.94
CA ARG A 206 -23.15 -24.09 23.70
C ARG A 206 -21.71 -24.37 24.12
N ASN A 207 -21.39 -25.61 24.46
CA ASN A 207 -20.03 -25.99 24.83
C ASN A 207 -19.09 -25.83 23.63
N LEU A 208 -19.50 -26.27 22.43
CA LEU A 208 -18.72 -26.07 21.19
C LEU A 208 -18.43 -24.58 20.92
N LEU A 209 -19.42 -23.71 21.06
CA LEU A 209 -19.23 -22.26 20.90
C LEU A 209 -18.26 -21.67 21.94
N LEU A 210 -18.30 -22.17 23.18
CA LEU A 210 -17.37 -21.75 24.22
C LEU A 210 -15.96 -22.27 23.95
N GLU A 211 -15.80 -23.49 23.44
CA GLU A 211 -14.51 -24.04 23.03
C GLU A 211 -13.88 -23.22 21.89
N GLU A 212 -14.66 -22.82 20.90
CA GLU A 212 -14.21 -21.91 19.84
C GLU A 212 -13.76 -20.56 20.40
N LYS A 213 -14.55 -19.97 21.31
CA LYS A 213 -14.20 -18.71 21.97
C LYS A 213 -12.93 -18.82 22.82
N VAL A 214 -12.71 -19.95 23.47
CA VAL A 214 -11.46 -20.22 24.21
C VAL A 214 -10.29 -20.27 23.25
N LYS A 215 -10.41 -20.96 22.11
CA LYS A 215 -9.35 -21.02 21.09
C LYS A 215 -9.02 -19.63 20.53
N THR A 216 -10.03 -18.80 20.23
CA THR A 216 -9.78 -17.44 19.73
C THR A 216 -9.08 -16.58 20.79
N LEU A 217 -9.51 -16.65 22.04
CA LEU A 217 -8.87 -15.91 23.13
C LEU A 217 -7.43 -16.39 23.40
N GLN A 218 -7.17 -17.69 23.26
CA GLN A 218 -5.82 -18.25 23.35
C GLN A 218 -4.93 -17.69 22.25
N GLN A 219 -5.39 -17.69 21.00
CA GLN A 219 -4.67 -17.12 19.87
C GLN A 219 -4.38 -15.62 20.06
N GLU A 220 -5.37 -14.84 20.49
CA GLU A 220 -5.18 -13.42 20.77
C GLU A 220 -4.16 -13.18 21.89
N ASN A 221 -4.15 -14.03 22.92
CA ASN A 221 -3.18 -13.93 24.02
C ASN A 221 -1.76 -14.24 23.53
N GLU A 222 -1.58 -15.28 22.74
CA GLU A 222 -0.29 -15.61 22.11
C GLU A 222 0.22 -14.46 21.23
N ASP A 223 -0.65 -13.87 20.41
CA ASP A 223 -0.31 -12.70 19.59
C ASP A 223 0.14 -11.51 20.45
N LEU A 224 -0.57 -11.22 21.55
CA LEU A 224 -0.21 -10.17 22.49
C LEU A 224 1.11 -10.45 23.21
N GLN A 225 1.40 -11.70 23.55
CA GLN A 225 2.68 -12.09 24.14
C GLN A 225 3.82 -11.86 23.16
N VAL A 226 3.66 -12.26 21.89
CA VAL A 226 4.66 -12.01 20.84
C VAL A 226 4.89 -10.52 20.64
N ARG A 227 3.82 -9.71 20.59
CA ARG A 227 3.95 -8.24 20.49
C ARG A 227 4.70 -7.66 21.69
N THR A 228 4.33 -8.07 22.90
CA THR A 228 5.01 -7.65 24.13
C THR A 228 6.49 -7.98 24.10
N GLN A 229 6.84 -9.20 23.66
CA GLN A 229 8.24 -9.62 23.54
C GLN A 229 9.01 -8.78 22.52
N ASN A 230 8.41 -8.45 21.37
CA ASN A 230 9.02 -7.57 20.38
C ASN A 230 9.27 -6.16 20.94
N HIS A 231 8.29 -5.59 21.65
CA HIS A 231 8.44 -4.30 22.31
C HIS A 231 9.54 -4.33 23.38
N LEU A 232 9.66 -5.42 24.14
CA LEU A 232 10.73 -5.61 25.12
C LEU A 232 12.11 -5.63 24.46
N VAL A 233 12.25 -6.33 23.33
CA VAL A 233 13.51 -6.35 22.56
C VAL A 233 13.86 -4.96 22.05
N MET A 234 12.91 -4.23 21.45
CA MET A 234 13.14 -2.86 20.99
C MET A 234 13.53 -1.93 22.15
N ALA A 235 12.86 -2.03 23.30
CA ALA A 235 13.18 -1.22 24.47
C ALA A 235 14.61 -1.50 24.98
N ARG A 236 15.07 -2.76 24.96
CA ARG A 236 16.45 -3.13 25.29
C ARG A 236 17.44 -2.53 24.29
N GLN A 237 17.18 -2.64 22.99
CA GLN A 237 18.02 -2.07 21.93
C GLN A 237 18.16 -0.55 22.09
N LEU A 238 17.05 0.17 22.27
CA LEU A 238 17.08 1.62 22.51
C LEU A 238 17.85 1.98 23.79
N SER A 239 17.75 1.17 24.84
CA SER A 239 18.52 1.37 26.07
C SER A 239 20.03 1.18 25.85
N GLU A 240 20.41 0.18 25.07
CA GLU A 240 21.80 -0.08 24.68
C GLU A 240 22.36 1.07 23.82
N GLU A 241 21.59 1.55 22.83
CA GLU A 241 21.94 2.71 22.01
C GLU A 241 22.09 3.99 22.84
N LEU A 242 21.18 4.24 23.79
CA LEU A 242 21.27 5.37 24.70
C LEU A 242 22.52 5.28 25.59
N GLN A 243 22.87 4.10 26.07
CA GLN A 243 24.08 3.89 26.86
C GLN A 243 25.35 4.10 26.01
N ALA A 244 25.37 3.60 24.78
CA ALA A 244 26.46 3.82 23.84
C ALA A 244 26.65 5.30 23.50
N ALA A 245 25.55 6.03 23.26
CA ALA A 245 25.57 7.46 22.98
C ALA A 245 26.10 8.28 24.17
N ARG A 246 25.67 7.95 25.40
CA ARG A 246 26.21 8.56 26.63
C ARG A 246 27.72 8.31 26.77
N GLY A 247 28.17 7.08 26.55
CA GLY A 247 29.59 6.75 26.58
C GLY A 247 30.41 7.48 25.51
N ALA A 248 29.85 7.72 24.33
CA ALA A 248 30.49 8.54 23.30
C ALA A 248 30.59 10.02 23.70
N LEU A 249 29.52 10.58 24.25
CA LEU A 249 29.48 11.95 24.77
C LEU A 249 30.50 12.17 25.89
N GLU A 250 30.63 11.22 26.82
CA GLU A 250 31.62 11.26 27.91
C GLU A 250 33.06 11.27 27.35
N LYS A 251 33.34 10.48 26.31
CA LYS A 251 34.65 10.49 25.63
C LYS A 251 34.93 11.81 24.94
N GLU A 252 33.96 12.39 24.23
CA GLU A 252 34.11 13.71 23.63
C GLU A 252 34.37 14.79 24.69
N ALA A 253 33.65 14.75 25.82
CA ALA A 253 33.89 15.67 26.92
C ALA A 253 35.31 15.54 27.50
N GLN A 254 35.81 14.32 27.66
CA GLN A 254 37.20 14.07 28.10
C GLN A 254 38.23 14.62 27.10
N LEU A 255 38.02 14.40 25.80
CA LEU A 255 38.89 14.92 24.75
C LEU A 255 38.87 16.46 24.70
N LEU A 256 37.71 17.08 24.89
CA LEU A 256 37.59 18.54 24.97
C LEU A 256 38.34 19.10 26.18
N ASP A 257 38.22 18.47 27.35
CA ASP A 257 38.97 18.90 28.53
C ASP A 257 40.48 18.68 28.37
N GLN A 258 40.91 17.62 27.69
CA GLN A 258 42.31 17.43 27.33
C GLN A 258 42.80 18.54 26.38
N ALA A 259 42.07 18.80 25.30
CA ALA A 259 42.40 19.87 24.36
C ALA A 259 42.40 21.26 25.02
N ARG A 260 41.52 21.50 26.00
CA ARG A 260 41.52 22.72 26.82
C ARG A 260 42.79 22.85 27.65
N ARG A 261 43.22 21.79 28.35
CA ARG A 261 44.48 21.78 29.11
C ARG A 261 45.68 22.00 28.19
N GLU A 262 45.74 21.30 27.06
CA GLU A 262 46.81 21.49 26.07
C GLU A 262 46.84 22.92 25.52
N LYS A 263 45.67 23.51 25.23
CA LYS A 263 45.55 24.91 24.85
C LYS A 263 46.06 25.85 25.94
N GLU A 264 45.68 25.64 27.19
CA GLU A 264 46.17 26.43 28.33
C GLU A 264 47.68 26.31 28.48
N GLU A 265 48.24 25.11 28.43
CA GLU A 265 49.70 24.88 28.47
C GLU A 265 50.42 25.61 27.34
N LEU A 266 49.91 25.55 26.11
CA LEU A 266 50.49 26.28 24.97
C LEU A 266 50.42 27.79 25.16
N LEU A 267 49.30 28.32 25.69
CA LEU A 267 49.18 29.74 26.03
C LEU A 267 50.20 30.15 27.10
N TYR A 268 50.36 29.34 28.16
CA TYR A 268 51.40 29.56 29.17
C TYR A 268 52.80 29.57 28.56
N ARG A 269 53.11 28.64 27.64
CA ARG A 269 54.40 28.64 26.93
C ARG A 269 54.60 29.91 26.11
N VAL A 270 53.59 30.37 25.37
CA VAL A 270 53.68 31.61 24.56
C VAL A 270 53.86 32.85 25.44
N LEU A 271 53.08 32.98 26.51
CA LEU A 271 53.15 34.11 27.44
C LEU A 271 54.50 34.16 28.19
N ASN A 272 55.04 33.00 28.56
CA ASN A 272 56.34 32.88 29.24
C ASN A 272 57.54 32.83 28.26
N ALA A 273 57.31 32.67 26.96
CA ALA A 273 58.35 32.76 25.92
C ALA A 273 58.69 34.22 25.54
N GLY A 274 58.16 35.20 26.28
CA GLY A 274 58.45 36.62 26.13
C GLY A 274 59.89 37.06 26.45
N ASP A 275 60.81 36.15 26.79
CA ASP A 275 62.24 36.44 27.01
C ASP A 275 63.17 35.34 26.43
N GLY A 276 62.93 34.90 25.18
CA GLY A 276 63.84 34.01 24.44
C GLY A 276 63.82 34.27 22.93
N PRO A 277 64.96 34.21 22.22
CA PRO A 277 65.13 34.86 20.91
C PRO A 277 64.28 34.20 19.80
N PRO A 278 64.02 34.92 18.69
CA PRO A 278 63.22 34.43 17.58
C PRO A 278 63.99 33.34 16.82
N PHE A 279 63.29 32.25 16.51
CA PHE A 279 63.57 31.19 15.53
C PHE A 279 65.01 31.09 14.96
N PRO A 280 65.71 29.94 15.10
CA PRO A 280 66.81 29.66 14.20
C PRO A 280 66.24 29.38 12.81
N MET A 281 66.55 30.24 11.84
CA MET A 281 66.45 29.89 10.43
C MET A 281 67.35 28.66 10.19
N ALA A 282 66.74 27.52 9.90
CA ALA A 282 67.47 26.37 9.40
C ALA A 282 67.91 26.67 7.95
N THR A 283 69.09 27.27 7.82
CA THR A 283 69.91 27.19 6.61
C THR A 283 70.20 25.72 6.34
N GLY A 284 69.90 25.30 5.11
CA GLY A 284 69.82 23.89 4.75
C GLY A 284 71.12 23.12 4.85
N GLU A 285 70.95 21.81 4.91
CA GLU A 285 71.79 20.84 4.22
C GLU A 285 70.93 19.61 3.92
N VAL A 286 70.69 19.38 2.62
CA VAL A 286 70.17 18.14 2.07
C VAL A 286 71.36 17.22 1.87
N PRO A 287 71.37 15.99 2.43
CA PRO A 287 72.16 14.91 1.87
C PRO A 287 71.26 14.05 0.98
N LEU A 288 71.51 14.14 -0.31
CA LEU A 288 71.18 13.08 -1.26
C LEU A 288 71.86 11.78 -0.79
N ILE A 289 71.08 10.72 -0.61
CA ILE A 289 71.58 9.35 -0.73
C ILE A 289 70.69 8.65 -1.76
N ALA A 290 71.26 8.50 -2.96
CA ALA A 290 70.94 7.48 -3.95
C ALA A 290 71.21 6.08 -3.32
N THR A 291 70.55 4.98 -3.65
CA THR A 291 70.04 4.46 -4.93
C THR A 291 69.05 3.35 -4.58
#